data_AF-A0A0S3QWT7-F1
#
_entry.id   AF-A0A0S3QWT7-F1
#
_cell.length_a   1.000
_cell.length_b   1.000
_cell.length_c   1.000
_cell.angle_alpha   90.00
_cell.angle_beta   90.00
_cell.angle_gamma   90.00
#
_symmetry.space_group_name_H-M   'P 1'
#
loop_
_entity.id
_entity.type
_entity.pdbx_description
1 polymer ?
#
loop_
_entity_poly.entity_id
_entity_poly.type
_entity_poly.pdbx_seq_one_letter_code
_entity_poly.pdbx_strand_id
1 'polypeptide(L)'
;MDVDKVSFTGSTQTGREIMQAAAKSNLKQVSLELGGKSPLIIFDDADVEKAAELALIGILYNKGEVCVASSRVFVQEGIYDEFEKKLLEKAKAWVVGDPFDPKVQQGPQVDKEQFEKILSYIEHGKREGATLLTGGKTLGSKGYFIEPTIFSDIKVNSSYEKVNYL
;
A
#
# COMPACT_ATOMS: atom_id res chain seq x y z
N MET A 1 16.97 -14.89 -32.15
CA MET A 1 16.39 -14.14 -31.03
C MET A 1 17.44 -14.23 -29.94
N ASP A 2 18.09 -13.10 -29.66
CA ASP A 2 19.46 -13.11 -29.11
C ASP A 2 19.49 -12.66 -27.63
N VAL A 3 18.32 -12.66 -26.98
CA VAL A 3 18.18 -12.35 -25.55
C VAL A 3 18.12 -13.65 -24.77
N ASP A 4 19.09 -13.86 -23.88
CA ASP A 4 19.27 -15.10 -23.12
C ASP A 4 18.50 -15.13 -21.79
N LYS A 5 18.19 -13.97 -21.22
CA LYS A 5 17.47 -13.84 -19.94
C LYS A 5 16.64 -12.55 -19.87
N VAL A 6 15.51 -12.61 -19.20
CA VAL A 6 14.71 -11.44 -18.79
C VAL A 6 14.59 -11.41 -17.27
N SER A 7 14.78 -10.24 -16.67
CA SER A 7 14.43 -9.97 -15.27
C SER A 7 13.39 -8.87 -15.24
N PHE A 8 12.25 -9.12 -14.61
CA PHE A 8 11.12 -8.20 -14.60
C PHE A 8 10.57 -7.99 -13.19
N THR A 9 10.30 -6.74 -12.86
CA THR A 9 9.59 -6.32 -11.66
C THR A 9 8.41 -5.47 -12.08
N GLY A 10 7.20 -5.82 -11.64
CA GLY A 10 5.99 -5.11 -12.03
C GLY A 10 4.72 -5.85 -11.67
N SER A 11 3.67 -5.68 -12.48
CA SER A 11 2.37 -6.31 -12.19
C SER A 11 2.40 -7.82 -12.43
N THR A 12 1.61 -8.56 -11.64
CA THR A 12 1.40 -10.00 -11.86
C THR A 12 0.85 -10.31 -13.26
N GLN A 13 -0.01 -9.45 -13.81
CA GLN A 13 -0.58 -9.63 -15.15
C GLN A 13 0.52 -9.60 -16.22
N THR A 14 1.33 -8.54 -16.24
CA THR A 14 2.43 -8.39 -17.19
C THR A 14 3.50 -9.47 -17.00
N GLY A 15 3.80 -9.86 -15.76
CA GLY A 15 4.73 -10.95 -15.46
C GLY A 15 4.32 -12.28 -16.11
N ARG A 16 3.02 -12.61 -16.10
CA ARG A 16 2.49 -13.81 -16.77
C ARG A 16 2.69 -13.73 -18.29
N GLU A 17 2.46 -12.57 -18.89
CA GLU A 17 2.68 -12.35 -20.33
C GLU A 17 4.15 -12.51 -20.72
N ILE A 18 5.06 -11.96 -19.92
CA ILE A 18 6.51 -12.09 -20.12
C ILE A 18 6.94 -13.55 -20.05
N MET A 19 6.46 -14.29 -19.05
CA MET A 19 6.77 -15.72 -18.91
C MET A 19 6.26 -16.53 -20.12
N GLN A 20 5.05 -16.24 -20.59
CA GLN A 20 4.49 -16.88 -21.79
C GLN A 20 5.29 -16.54 -23.05
N ALA A 21 5.70 -15.28 -23.23
CA ALA A 21 6.49 -14.85 -24.37
C ALA A 21 7.88 -15.52 -24.37
N ALA A 22 8.51 -15.66 -23.20
CA ALA A 22 9.75 -16.42 -23.06
C ALA A 22 9.57 -17.90 -23.47
N ALA A 23 8.51 -18.54 -22.98
CA ALA A 23 8.20 -19.93 -23.32
C ALA A 23 7.93 -20.15 -24.82
N LYS A 24 7.24 -19.21 -25.48
CA LYS A 24 6.89 -19.28 -26.91
C LYS A 24 8.02 -18.91 -27.86
N SER A 25 9.14 -18.39 -27.35
CA SER A 25 10.25 -17.90 -28.16
C SER A 25 11.44 -18.85 -28.13
N ASN A 26 12.44 -18.57 -27.29
CA ASN A 26 13.70 -19.31 -27.22
C ASN A 26 13.93 -19.97 -25.85
N LEU A 27 12.87 -20.09 -25.03
CA LEU A 27 12.95 -20.65 -23.68
C LEU A 27 13.96 -19.91 -22.76
N LYS A 28 14.18 -18.62 -23.00
CA LYS A 28 15.05 -17.78 -22.17
C LYS A 28 14.65 -17.83 -20.70
N GLN A 29 15.64 -17.74 -19.81
CA GLN A 29 15.38 -17.70 -18.38
C GLN A 29 14.61 -16.43 -17.98
N VAL A 30 13.73 -16.55 -16.98
CA VAL A 30 12.94 -15.42 -16.48
C VAL A 30 13.01 -15.36 -14.95
N SER A 31 13.23 -14.15 -14.40
CA SER A 31 13.00 -13.82 -12.97
C SER A 31 11.89 -12.78 -12.85
N LEU A 32 10.97 -12.96 -11.91
CA LEU A 32 9.73 -12.18 -11.78
C LEU A 32 9.50 -11.72 -10.33
N GLU A 33 9.37 -10.42 -10.11
CA GLU A 33 8.93 -9.81 -8.85
C GLU A 33 7.59 -9.10 -9.07
N LEU A 34 6.51 -9.63 -8.51
CA LEU A 34 5.14 -9.40 -9.02
C LEU A 34 4.20 -8.64 -8.06
N GLY A 35 4.78 -7.94 -7.10
CA GLY A 35 4.07 -7.22 -6.03
C GLY A 35 3.79 -8.09 -4.80
N GLY A 36 3.00 -7.55 -3.87
CA GLY A 36 2.67 -8.24 -2.63
C GLY A 36 1.46 -7.64 -1.92
N LYS A 37 1.04 -8.32 -0.84
CA LYS A 37 0.09 -7.83 0.17
C LYS A 37 0.63 -8.15 1.56
N SER A 38 1.77 -7.55 1.86
CA SER A 38 2.60 -7.95 3.00
C SER A 38 1.90 -7.67 4.33
N PRO A 39 1.79 -8.68 5.22
CA PRO A 39 1.27 -8.50 6.56
C PRO A 39 2.37 -7.99 7.51
N LEU A 40 1.98 -7.11 8.43
CA LEU A 40 2.71 -6.76 9.64
C LEU A 40 1.93 -7.29 10.83
N ILE A 41 2.56 -8.10 11.69
CA ILE A 41 1.93 -8.72 12.86
C ILE A 41 2.58 -8.13 14.11
N ILE A 42 1.76 -7.60 15.01
CA ILE A 42 2.18 -6.87 16.22
C ILE A 42 1.58 -7.60 17.43
N PHE A 43 2.46 -8.10 18.30
CA PHE A 43 2.10 -8.80 19.52
C PHE A 43 1.96 -7.83 20.70
N ASP A 44 1.31 -8.27 21.76
CA ASP A 44 0.99 -7.48 22.97
C ASP A 44 2.23 -7.04 23.78
N ASP A 45 3.37 -7.68 23.56
CA ASP A 45 4.65 -7.33 24.17
C ASP A 45 5.44 -6.24 23.41
N ALA A 46 4.90 -5.75 22.29
CA ALA A 46 5.51 -4.71 21.50
C ALA A 46 5.40 -3.31 22.16
N ASP A 47 6.40 -2.46 21.93
CA ASP A 47 6.29 -1.02 22.19
C ASP A 47 5.24 -0.42 21.22
N VAL A 48 4.09 -0.02 21.75
CA VAL A 48 2.94 0.46 20.97
C VAL A 48 3.28 1.73 20.19
N GLU A 49 4.04 2.65 20.78
CA GLU A 49 4.41 3.91 20.14
C GLU A 49 5.30 3.66 18.92
N LYS A 50 6.30 2.77 19.07
CA LYS A 50 7.20 2.37 18.00
C LYS A 50 6.48 1.53 16.95
N ALA A 51 5.62 0.62 17.37
CA ALA A 51 4.83 -0.22 16.48
C ALA A 51 3.92 0.63 15.58
N ALA A 52 3.23 1.63 16.13
CA ALA A 52 2.40 2.55 15.35
C ALA A 52 3.22 3.38 14.35
N GLU A 53 4.41 3.85 14.74
CA GLU A 53 5.33 4.55 13.83
C GLU A 53 5.77 3.66 12.67
N LEU A 54 6.20 2.42 12.97
CA LEU A 54 6.67 1.46 11.96
C LEU A 54 5.55 1.02 11.03
N ALA A 55 4.34 0.80 11.55
CA ALA A 55 3.17 0.48 10.74
C ALA A 55 2.83 1.62 9.76
N LEU A 56 2.86 2.87 10.24
CA LEU A 56 2.58 4.04 9.42
C LEU A 56 3.64 4.23 8.33
N ILE A 57 4.93 4.17 8.67
CA ILE A 57 6.02 4.27 7.69
C ILE A 57 5.94 3.11 6.70
N GLY A 58 5.64 1.90 7.19
CA GLY A 58 5.53 0.69 6.38
C GLY A 58 4.49 0.79 5.27
N ILE A 59 3.50 1.67 5.39
CA ILE A 59 2.46 1.89 4.38
C ILE A 59 2.58 3.23 3.65
N LEU A 60 3.01 4.30 4.30
CA LEU A 60 3.06 5.64 3.69
C LEU A 60 4.40 5.98 3.04
N TYR A 61 5.47 5.21 3.30
CA TYR A 61 6.74 5.41 2.62
C TYR A 61 6.56 5.35 1.10
N ASN A 62 7.15 6.33 0.40
CA ASN A 62 6.97 6.51 -1.04
C ASN A 62 5.49 6.48 -1.47
N LYS A 63 4.59 7.15 -0.70
CA LYS A 63 3.14 7.22 -0.94
C LYS A 63 2.44 5.86 -1.11
N GLY A 64 3.02 4.80 -0.53
CA GLY A 64 2.50 3.43 -0.61
C GLY A 64 2.81 2.70 -1.91
N GLU A 65 3.47 3.34 -2.88
CA GLU A 65 3.87 2.70 -4.13
C GLU A 65 5.17 1.90 -3.94
N VAL A 66 5.08 0.82 -3.15
CA VAL A 66 6.20 -0.03 -2.74
C VAL A 66 5.76 -1.49 -2.76
N CYS A 67 6.54 -2.38 -3.37
CA CYS A 67 6.17 -3.80 -3.50
C CYS A 67 6.06 -4.55 -2.16
N VAL A 68 6.71 -4.06 -1.12
CA VAL A 68 6.75 -4.63 0.22
C VAL A 68 5.99 -3.82 1.27
N ALA A 69 5.11 -2.89 0.86
CA ALA A 69 4.33 -2.08 1.79
C ALA A 69 3.54 -2.96 2.77
N SER A 70 3.50 -2.56 4.04
CA SER A 70 2.81 -3.25 5.13
C SER A 70 1.30 -3.01 5.07
N SER A 71 0.72 -3.49 3.98
CA SER A 71 -0.66 -3.26 3.55
C SER A 71 -1.76 -3.91 4.40
N ARG A 72 -1.38 -4.79 5.32
CA ARG A 72 -2.28 -5.41 6.31
C ARG A 72 -1.57 -5.42 7.65
N VAL A 73 -2.19 -4.84 8.67
CA VAL A 73 -1.63 -4.79 10.02
C VAL A 73 -2.54 -5.60 10.94
N PHE A 74 -1.99 -6.64 11.55
CA PHE A 74 -2.65 -7.49 12.53
C PHE A 74 -2.10 -7.15 13.91
N VAL A 75 -2.97 -6.79 14.84
CA VAL A 75 -2.58 -6.36 16.18
C VAL A 75 -3.26 -7.28 17.18
N GLN A 76 -2.49 -7.80 18.13
CA GLN A 76 -3.03 -8.63 19.20
C GLN A 76 -3.95 -7.80 20.11
N GLU A 77 -5.07 -8.40 20.51
CA GLU A 77 -6.20 -7.73 21.18
C GLU A 77 -5.81 -6.88 22.40
N GLY A 78 -4.79 -7.28 23.16
CA GLY A 78 -4.38 -6.61 24.40
C GLY A 78 -3.86 -5.17 24.21
N ILE A 79 -3.41 -4.80 23.01
CA ILE A 79 -2.87 -3.47 22.70
C ILE A 79 -3.61 -2.75 21.56
N TYR A 80 -4.68 -3.35 21.04
CA TYR A 80 -5.36 -2.89 19.82
C TYR A 80 -5.83 -1.43 19.92
N ASP A 81 -6.60 -1.09 20.97
CA ASP A 81 -7.20 0.23 21.12
C ASP A 81 -6.14 1.34 21.27
N GLU A 82 -5.08 1.06 22.03
CA GLU A 82 -3.97 1.99 22.21
C GLU A 82 -3.20 2.19 20.89
N PHE A 83 -2.91 1.10 20.18
CA PHE A 83 -2.26 1.13 18.89
C PHE A 83 -3.08 1.91 17.86
N GLU A 84 -4.38 1.65 17.74
CA GLU A 84 -5.26 2.34 16.77
C GLU A 84 -5.26 3.85 17.01
N LYS A 85 -5.40 4.26 18.28
CA LYS A 85 -5.35 5.67 18.66
C LYS A 85 -4.04 6.32 18.26
N LYS A 86 -2.90 5.68 18.57
CA LYS A 86 -1.56 6.21 18.25
C LYS A 86 -1.31 6.27 16.75
N LEU A 87 -1.72 5.24 16.01
CA LEU A 87 -1.62 5.20 14.56
C LEU A 87 -2.42 6.35 13.94
N LEU A 88 -3.65 6.58 14.42
CA LEU A 88 -4.53 7.65 13.94
C LEU A 88 -3.94 9.05 14.22
N GLU A 89 -3.39 9.27 15.42
CA GLU A 89 -2.71 10.52 15.78
C GLU A 89 -1.54 10.80 14.83
N LYS A 90 -0.68 9.81 14.58
CA LYS A 90 0.47 9.94 13.68
C LYS A 90 0.05 10.15 12.22
N ALA A 91 -0.97 9.44 11.74
CA ALA A 91 -1.47 9.57 10.38
C ALA A 91 -2.05 10.96 10.10
N LYS A 92 -2.78 11.54 11.07
CA LYS A 92 -3.31 12.92 10.97
C LYS A 92 -2.22 13.99 10.98
N ALA A 93 -1.07 13.70 11.60
CA ALA A 93 0.08 14.61 11.62
C ALA A 93 0.96 14.51 10.36
N TRP A 94 0.68 13.56 9.46
CA TRP A 94 1.51 13.28 8.29
C TRP A 94 1.33 14.35 7.21
N VAL A 95 2.44 14.98 6.81
CA VAL A 95 2.40 16.13 5.90
C VAL A 95 2.43 15.68 4.43
N VAL A 96 1.34 15.94 3.70
CA VAL A 96 1.23 15.73 2.25
C VAL A 96 1.39 17.07 1.52
N GLY A 97 2.21 17.12 0.47
CA GLY A 97 2.44 18.36 -0.27
C GLY A 97 3.49 18.25 -1.37
N ASP A 98 4.06 19.39 -1.76
CA ASP A 98 5.09 19.46 -2.80
C ASP A 98 6.32 18.60 -2.41
N PRO A 99 6.72 17.61 -3.23
CA PRO A 99 7.86 16.74 -2.93
C PRO A 99 9.21 17.48 -2.84
N PHE A 100 9.29 18.75 -3.28
CA PHE A 100 10.49 19.57 -3.14
C PHE A 100 10.53 20.38 -1.82
N ASP A 101 9.46 20.42 -1.04
CA ASP A 101 9.46 21.03 0.30
C ASP A 101 10.04 20.04 1.33
N PRO A 102 11.14 20.37 2.04
CA PRO A 102 11.75 19.48 3.02
C PRO A 102 10.86 19.17 4.25
N LYS A 103 9.75 19.90 4.43
CA LYS A 103 8.77 19.63 5.49
C LYS A 103 7.70 18.61 5.09
N VAL A 104 7.63 18.26 3.81
CA VAL A 104 6.66 17.31 3.28
C VAL A 104 7.17 15.88 3.45
N GLN A 105 6.28 15.00 3.89
CA GLN A 105 6.55 13.57 4.09
C GLN A 105 6.01 12.71 2.95
N GLN A 106 5.02 13.22 2.20
CA GLN A 106 4.38 12.49 1.11
C GLN A 106 4.03 13.40 -0.08
N GLY A 107 4.52 13.01 -1.25
CA GLY A 107 4.20 13.64 -2.53
C GLY A 107 2.93 13.07 -3.20
N PRO A 108 2.71 13.40 -4.49
CA PRO A 108 1.58 12.86 -5.24
C PRO A 108 1.85 11.40 -5.66
N GLN A 109 0.77 10.70 -6.02
CA GLN A 109 0.84 9.42 -6.74
C GLN A 109 1.53 9.61 -8.11
N VAL A 110 2.10 8.54 -8.66
CA VAL A 110 2.96 8.61 -9.86
C VAL A 110 2.26 9.21 -11.07
N ASP A 111 1.00 8.84 -11.29
CA ASP A 111 0.20 9.31 -12.41
C ASP A 111 -1.31 9.25 -12.09
N LYS A 112 -2.11 9.68 -13.07
CA LYS A 112 -3.57 9.72 -12.97
C LYS A 112 -4.19 8.33 -12.84
N GLU A 113 -3.67 7.33 -13.56
CA GLU A 113 -4.26 5.99 -13.59
C GLU A 113 -4.12 5.33 -12.20
N GLN A 114 -2.93 5.41 -11.61
CA GLN A 114 -2.68 4.89 -10.27
C GLN A 114 -3.47 5.65 -9.21
N PHE A 115 -3.57 6.97 -9.34
CA PHE A 115 -4.40 7.81 -8.47
C PHE A 115 -5.88 7.40 -8.49
N GLU A 116 -6.49 7.31 -9.67
CA GLU A 116 -7.90 6.90 -9.83
C GLU A 116 -8.13 5.48 -9.31
N LYS A 117 -7.16 4.59 -9.54
CA LYS A 117 -7.20 3.22 -9.03
C LYS A 117 -7.20 3.17 -7.51
N ILE A 118 -6.32 3.90 -6.83
CA ILE A 118 -6.29 3.97 -5.36
C ILE A 118 -7.61 4.52 -4.83
N LEU A 119 -8.15 5.59 -5.41
CA LEU A 119 -9.46 6.13 -5.03
C LEU A 119 -10.58 5.10 -5.20
N SER A 120 -10.56 4.32 -6.28
CA SER A 120 -11.54 3.25 -6.49
C SER A 120 -11.49 2.18 -5.38
N TYR A 121 -10.30 1.87 -4.86
CA TYR A 121 -10.14 0.92 -3.74
C TYR A 121 -10.54 1.51 -2.39
N ILE A 122 -10.32 2.80 -2.18
CA ILE A 122 -10.85 3.49 -1.00
C ILE A 122 -12.39 3.41 -0.99
N GLU A 123 -13.05 3.70 -2.12
CA GLU A 123 -14.51 3.57 -2.24
C GLU A 123 -14.97 2.10 -2.11
N HIS A 124 -14.15 1.16 -2.57
CA HIS A 124 -14.40 -0.26 -2.37
C HIS A 124 -14.40 -0.65 -0.88
N GLY A 125 -13.38 -0.23 -0.11
CA GLY A 125 -13.30 -0.50 1.32
C GLY A 125 -14.50 0.06 2.10
N LYS A 126 -14.93 1.29 1.78
CA LYS A 126 -16.15 1.89 2.33
C LYS A 126 -17.40 1.04 2.06
N ARG A 127 -17.56 0.55 0.82
CA ARG A 127 -18.72 -0.27 0.41
C ARG A 127 -18.74 -1.66 1.06
N GLU A 128 -17.58 -2.23 1.35
CA GLU A 128 -17.48 -3.54 2.02
C GLU A 128 -17.68 -3.46 3.55
N GLY A 129 -17.85 -2.25 4.08
CA GLY A 129 -18.17 -2.02 5.49
C GLY A 129 -16.95 -1.95 6.41
N ALA A 130 -15.76 -1.69 5.86
CA ALA A 130 -14.61 -1.33 6.69
C ALA A 130 -14.79 0.08 7.28
N THR A 131 -14.29 0.29 8.49
CA THR A 131 -14.35 1.58 9.18
C THR A 131 -13.24 2.48 8.67
N LEU A 132 -13.57 3.60 8.01
CA LEU A 132 -12.59 4.60 7.59
C LEU A 132 -12.21 5.50 8.78
N LEU A 133 -11.01 5.32 9.33
CA LEU A 133 -10.53 6.10 10.48
C LEU A 133 -10.02 7.50 10.09
N THR A 134 -9.34 7.62 8.95
CA THR A 134 -8.84 8.90 8.43
C THR A 134 -8.57 8.83 6.92
N GLY A 135 -8.47 10.00 6.29
CA GLY A 135 -8.18 10.16 4.87
C GLY A 135 -9.34 9.74 3.97
N GLY A 136 -9.01 8.98 2.94
CA GLY A 136 -9.98 8.45 1.98
C GLY A 136 -10.48 9.48 0.97
N LYS A 137 -9.71 10.56 0.76
CA LYS A 137 -10.02 11.68 -0.12
C LYS A 137 -8.77 12.22 -0.82
N THR A 138 -8.99 13.04 -1.82
CA THR A 138 -7.96 13.76 -2.57
C THR A 138 -7.61 15.06 -1.87
N LEU A 139 -6.35 15.51 -1.96
CA LEU A 139 -5.89 16.79 -1.41
C LEU A 139 -5.60 17.82 -2.52
N GLY A 140 -6.13 19.04 -2.37
CA GLY A 140 -5.88 20.13 -3.33
C GLY A 140 -6.64 20.00 -4.65
N SER A 141 -6.37 20.93 -5.59
CA SER A 141 -7.04 21.01 -6.90
C SER A 141 -6.13 20.68 -8.09
N LYS A 142 -4.84 20.44 -7.83
CA LYS A 142 -3.82 20.10 -8.83
C LYS A 142 -2.91 19.01 -8.28
N GLY A 143 -2.43 18.14 -9.17
CA GLY A 143 -1.63 16.97 -8.81
C GLY A 143 -2.47 15.80 -8.30
N TYR A 144 -1.80 14.69 -8.03
CA TYR A 144 -2.42 13.40 -7.69
C TYR A 144 -2.26 13.07 -6.21
N PHE A 145 -2.67 13.98 -5.33
CA PHE A 145 -2.49 13.82 -3.89
C PHE A 145 -3.66 13.10 -3.24
N ILE A 146 -3.35 12.10 -2.42
CA ILE A 146 -4.33 11.34 -1.63
C ILE A 146 -3.96 11.50 -0.16
N GLU A 147 -4.96 11.74 0.69
CA GLU A 147 -4.77 11.80 2.14
C GLU A 147 -4.32 10.43 2.69
N PRO A 148 -3.44 10.39 3.71
CA PRO A 148 -3.10 9.16 4.41
C PRO A 148 -4.37 8.45 4.86
N THR A 149 -4.57 7.22 4.40
CA THR A 149 -5.86 6.52 4.56
C THR A 149 -5.68 5.28 5.42
N ILE A 150 -6.48 5.17 6.48
CA ILE A 150 -6.48 4.01 7.38
C ILE A 150 -7.89 3.47 7.47
N PHE A 151 -8.02 2.16 7.26
CA PHE A 151 -9.22 1.40 7.54
C PHE A 151 -9.01 0.46 8.72
N SER A 152 -10.01 0.33 9.58
CA SER A 152 -10.11 -0.68 10.64
C SER A 152 -11.37 -1.53 10.47
N ASP A 153 -11.60 -2.47 11.40
CA ASP A 153 -12.74 -3.40 11.39
C ASP A 153 -12.90 -4.19 10.08
N ILE A 154 -11.78 -4.53 9.46
CA ILE A 154 -11.76 -5.24 8.19
C ILE A 154 -12.16 -6.69 8.45
N LYS A 155 -13.24 -7.14 7.80
CA LYS A 155 -13.70 -8.53 7.90
C LYS A 155 -12.74 -9.46 7.18
N VAL A 156 -12.32 -10.50 7.89
CA VAL A 156 -11.56 -11.62 7.35
C VAL A 156 -12.32 -12.19 6.14
N ASN A 157 -11.66 -12.23 4.98
CA ASN A 157 -12.17 -12.64 3.66
C ASN A 157 -12.93 -11.60 2.85
N SER A 158 -12.99 -10.33 3.29
CA SER A 158 -13.44 -9.24 2.42
C SER A 158 -12.58 -9.19 1.15
N SER A 159 -13.16 -8.79 0.02
CA SER A 159 -12.38 -8.72 -1.22
C SER A 159 -11.37 -7.58 -1.16
N TYR A 160 -11.62 -6.57 -0.32
CA TYR A 160 -10.73 -5.48 0.03
C TYR A 160 -9.39 -5.96 0.64
N GLU A 161 -9.39 -6.95 1.54
CA GLU A 161 -8.14 -7.54 2.10
C GLU A 161 -7.22 -8.14 1.04
N LYS A 162 -7.77 -8.54 -0.11
CA LYS A 162 -7.07 -9.29 -1.16
C LYS A 162 -6.48 -8.40 -2.25
N VAL A 163 -6.63 -7.08 -2.13
CA VAL A 163 -6.20 -6.11 -3.15
C VAL A 163 -4.79 -5.58 -2.89
N ASN A 164 -3.87 -5.76 -3.85
CA ASN A 164 -2.44 -5.37 -3.76
C ASN A 164 -2.12 -3.86 -3.92
N TYR A 165 -3.10 -2.94 -3.81
CA TYR A 165 -2.93 -1.54 -4.24
C TYR A 165 -3.21 -0.50 -3.16
N LEU A 166 -3.16 -0.93 -1.90
CA LEU A 166 -3.13 -0.07 -0.73
C LEU A 166 -2.03 -0.60 0.16
#